data_AF-A0A7S2A3X7-F1
#
_entry.id   AF-A0A7S2A3X7-F1
#
_cell.length_a   1.000
_cell.length_b   1.000
_cell.length_c   1.000
_cell.angle_alpha   90.00
_cell.angle_beta   90.00
_cell.angle_gamma   90.00
#
_symmetry.space_group_name_H-M   'P 1'
#
loop_
_entity.id
_entity.type
_entity.pdbx_description
1 polymer ?
#
loop_
_entity_poly.entity_id
_entity_poly.type
_entity_poly.pdbx_seq_one_letter_code
_entity_poly.pdbx_strand_id
1 'polypeptide(L)'
;SVSTPRGAPSGEHPTMSRAVFVLAQRSASSSSRALPSSFIASSHTVRLFATESPGLPESVTRIGKASVFPNEYPGQNYSFNWSLNADGVTPLKKSAFRITKPLDLKVAGLEQAKTSPLKVNAAAARGVLPEAGSDDLSFDTFDEVTQRTKDLLSLSDHLYCPEGHVPGTRIGVRVICNSAKLAPNLLAYLERAPRREPQNQPITAYVLEGTEEDFSAYAIEEVEDQQGVAKSVAAVVVVGKNPKIQTIVAGLELSVEGLLADEEERKKKAEEEAAAE
;
A
#
# COMPACT_ATOMS: atom_id res chain seq x y z
N SER A 1 65.22 -5.33 33.82
CA SER A 1 64.78 -3.92 33.86
C SER A 1 63.73 -3.74 32.78
N VAL A 2 62.43 -3.97 33.05
CA VAL A 2 61.47 -3.07 33.72
C VAL A 2 61.48 -1.65 33.15
N SER A 3 60.52 -1.32 32.27
CA SER A 3 59.51 -0.26 32.50
C SER A 3 58.48 -0.19 31.35
N THR A 4 57.21 -0.30 31.72
CA THR A 4 55.94 -0.20 30.97
C THR A 4 55.57 1.29 30.64
N PRO A 5 54.33 1.66 30.22
CA PRO A 5 53.76 1.70 28.86
C PRO A 5 53.15 3.11 28.50
N ARG A 6 52.51 3.28 27.33
CA ARG A 6 51.51 4.33 26.96
C ARG A 6 51.26 4.21 25.44
N GLY A 7 50.08 4.34 24.85
CA GLY A 7 48.72 4.65 25.28
C GLY A 7 47.84 4.64 24.02
N ALA A 8 46.59 4.20 24.15
CA ALA A 8 45.59 4.28 23.09
C ALA A 8 45.15 5.73 22.82
N PRO A 9 44.56 6.00 21.65
CA PRO A 9 43.39 6.86 21.62
C PRO A 9 42.15 6.10 21.14
N SER A 10 41.16 6.18 22.01
CA SER A 10 39.74 5.92 21.82
C SER A 10 39.10 6.93 20.86
N GLY A 11 38.17 6.42 20.06
CA GLY A 11 36.86 7.04 19.88
C GLY A 11 36.76 8.17 18.86
N GLU A 12 36.03 7.90 17.78
CA GLU A 12 35.03 8.82 17.25
C GLU A 12 34.00 8.00 16.46
N HIS A 13 32.79 7.86 17.04
CA HIS A 13 31.62 7.34 16.35
C HIS A 13 31.03 8.48 15.51
N PRO A 14 30.85 8.32 14.19
CA PRO A 14 30.01 9.23 13.44
C PRO A 14 28.54 8.90 13.74
N THR A 15 27.89 9.74 14.55
CA THR A 15 26.43 9.84 14.58
C THR A 15 25.99 10.40 13.23
N MET A 16 25.46 9.54 12.36
CA MET A 16 24.77 9.98 11.14
C MET A 16 23.46 10.67 11.56
N SER A 17 23.42 11.99 11.43
CA SER A 17 22.17 12.74 11.43
C SER A 17 21.33 12.30 10.24
N ARG A 18 20.25 11.53 10.49
CA ARG A 18 19.16 11.32 9.52
C ARG A 18 18.50 12.69 9.27
N ALA A 19 18.57 13.16 8.03
CA ALA A 19 17.89 14.37 7.61
C ALA A 19 16.39 14.07 7.47
N VAL A 20 15.57 14.77 8.27
CA VAL A 20 14.11 14.74 8.18
C VAL A 20 13.68 15.62 7.01
N PHE A 21 13.07 15.05 5.98
CA PHE A 21 12.52 15.79 4.85
C PHE A 21 10.99 15.76 4.90
N VAL A 22 10.38 16.88 5.29
CA VAL A 22 8.92 17.04 5.38
C VAL A 22 8.39 17.55 4.04
N LEU A 23 7.60 16.75 3.34
CA LEU A 23 6.94 17.16 2.09
C LEU A 23 5.48 17.56 2.37
N ALA A 24 5.22 18.86 2.47
CA ALA A 24 3.87 19.40 2.68
C ALA A 24 3.06 19.43 1.37
N GLN A 25 2.01 18.60 1.27
CA GLN A 25 1.00 18.71 0.21
C GLN A 25 -0.09 19.73 0.56
N ARG A 26 -0.21 20.79 -0.23
CA ARG A 26 -1.26 21.81 -0.15
C ARG A 26 -2.61 21.26 -0.66
N SER A 27 -3.62 21.24 0.21
CA SER A 27 -5.02 20.97 -0.15
C SER A 27 -5.70 22.25 -0.67
N ALA A 28 -6.24 22.20 -1.89
CA ALA A 28 -7.08 23.25 -2.43
C ALA A 28 -8.55 23.05 -2.00
N SER A 29 -9.11 24.04 -1.32
CA SER A 29 -10.53 24.15 -0.99
C SER A 29 -11.32 24.62 -2.21
N SER A 30 -12.50 24.04 -2.45
CA SER A 30 -13.47 24.63 -3.37
C SER A 30 -14.90 24.58 -2.82
N SER A 31 -15.50 25.76 -2.87
CA SER A 31 -16.78 26.16 -2.31
C SER A 31 -18.00 25.53 -2.97
N SER A 32 -19.02 25.35 -2.13
CA SER A 32 -20.43 25.14 -2.44
C SER A 32 -21.02 26.14 -3.45
N ARG A 33 -21.86 25.67 -4.38
CA ARG A 33 -22.99 26.47 -4.90
C ARG A 33 -24.14 25.60 -5.43
N ALA A 34 -25.34 26.16 -5.27
CA ALA A 34 -26.66 25.54 -5.28
C ALA A 34 -27.23 25.14 -6.65
N LEU A 35 -28.27 24.30 -6.58
CA LEU A 35 -29.15 23.83 -7.67
C LEU A 35 -30.05 24.94 -8.24
N PRO A 36 -30.68 24.70 -9.41
CA PRO A 36 -32.14 24.50 -9.34
C PRO A 36 -32.68 23.35 -10.22
N SER A 37 -33.92 22.98 -9.87
CA SER A 37 -34.78 21.91 -10.38
C SER A 37 -35.41 22.17 -11.76
N SER A 38 -35.70 21.10 -12.51
CA SER A 38 -36.99 20.95 -13.21
C SER A 38 -37.26 19.51 -13.68
N PHE A 39 -38.52 19.12 -13.52
CA PHE A 39 -39.18 17.88 -13.93
C PHE A 39 -39.36 17.79 -15.45
N ILE A 40 -39.27 16.58 -16.04
CA ILE A 40 -40.23 16.05 -17.05
C ILE A 40 -40.29 14.51 -16.93
N ALA A 41 -41.51 13.98 -16.95
CA ALA A 41 -41.87 12.57 -16.90
C ALA A 41 -41.68 11.84 -18.24
N SER A 42 -41.37 10.54 -18.20
CA SER A 42 -41.93 9.59 -19.18
C SER A 42 -41.91 8.15 -18.65
N SER A 43 -43.05 7.49 -18.87
CA SER A 43 -43.40 6.11 -18.55
C SER A 43 -42.68 5.09 -19.43
N HIS A 44 -42.34 3.90 -18.88
CA HIS A 44 -42.56 2.56 -19.47
C HIS A 44 -41.99 1.44 -18.56
N THR A 45 -42.85 0.90 -17.70
CA THR A 45 -43.23 -0.52 -17.51
C THR A 45 -42.21 -1.68 -17.75
N VAL A 46 -41.82 -2.36 -16.64
CA VAL A 46 -41.77 -3.84 -16.37
C VAL A 46 -40.50 -4.62 -16.87
N ARG A 47 -39.77 -5.49 -16.13
CA ARG A 47 -40.05 -6.48 -15.05
C ARG A 47 -38.98 -6.57 -13.94
N LEU A 48 -39.48 -6.87 -12.75
CA LEU A 48 -38.80 -7.35 -11.54
C LEU A 48 -38.53 -8.87 -11.58
N PHE A 49 -37.41 -9.28 -10.99
CA PHE A 49 -37.36 -10.44 -10.09
C PHE A 49 -36.42 -10.09 -8.92
N ALA A 50 -37.01 -9.86 -7.75
CA ALA A 50 -36.35 -10.04 -6.46
C ALA A 50 -37.43 -10.46 -5.46
N THR A 51 -37.40 -11.73 -5.09
CA THR A 51 -38.23 -12.34 -4.05
C THR A 51 -37.83 -11.75 -2.69
N GLU A 52 -38.80 -11.10 -2.04
CA GLU A 52 -38.72 -10.56 -0.70
C GLU A 52 -38.60 -11.68 0.35
N SER A 53 -37.75 -11.47 1.36
CA SER A 53 -37.72 -12.30 2.56
C SER A 53 -38.64 -11.67 3.62
N PRO A 54 -39.67 -12.38 4.10
CA PRO A 54 -40.60 -11.83 5.10
C PRO A 54 -39.99 -11.90 6.51
N GLY A 55 -40.04 -10.79 7.26
CA GLY A 55 -39.68 -10.79 8.69
C GLY A 55 -38.93 -9.56 9.24
N LEU A 56 -38.70 -8.50 8.46
CA LEU A 56 -38.12 -7.26 8.99
C LEU A 56 -39.20 -6.25 9.38
N PRO A 57 -39.11 -5.63 10.58
CA PRO A 57 -40.05 -4.60 11.01
C PRO A 57 -39.95 -3.33 10.16
N GLU A 58 -41.11 -2.70 9.86
CA GLU A 58 -41.26 -1.52 8.98
C GLU A 58 -40.46 -0.29 9.42
N SER A 59 -39.99 -0.25 10.68
CA SER A 59 -39.12 0.80 11.21
C SER A 59 -37.69 0.74 10.65
N VAL A 60 -37.32 -0.31 9.93
CA VAL A 60 -36.08 -0.41 9.14
C VAL A 60 -36.40 -0.17 7.66
N THR A 61 -37.11 0.92 7.38
CA THR A 61 -37.19 1.44 6.02
C THR A 61 -35.82 2.02 5.68
N ARG A 62 -35.07 1.34 4.77
CA ARG A 62 -33.88 1.90 4.14
C ARG A 62 -34.28 3.20 3.43
N ILE A 63 -34.07 4.33 4.11
CA ILE A 63 -34.12 5.65 3.51
C ILE A 63 -32.97 5.70 2.51
N GLY A 64 -33.32 5.66 1.22
CA GLY A 64 -32.38 5.71 0.12
C GLY A 64 -32.22 4.36 -0.58
N LYS A 65 -32.71 4.28 -1.82
CA LYS A 65 -31.99 3.51 -2.84
C LYS A 65 -30.55 4.03 -2.76
N ALA A 66 -29.58 3.18 -2.39
CA ALA A 66 -28.18 3.53 -2.57
C ALA A 66 -28.01 3.74 -4.07
N SER A 67 -28.10 4.99 -4.53
CA SER A 67 -27.68 5.36 -5.86
C SER A 67 -26.19 5.07 -5.84
N VAL A 68 -25.81 3.91 -6.35
CA VAL A 68 -24.43 3.68 -6.79
C VAL A 68 -24.06 4.94 -7.57
N PHE A 69 -23.00 5.62 -7.14
CA PHE A 69 -22.58 6.86 -7.76
C PHE A 69 -22.59 6.66 -9.29
N PRO A 70 -23.10 7.62 -10.08
CA PRO A 70 -23.17 7.46 -11.52
C PRO A 70 -21.80 7.03 -12.06
N ASN A 71 -21.73 5.83 -12.64
CA ASN A 71 -20.53 5.20 -13.22
C ASN A 71 -19.52 4.53 -12.26
N GLU A 72 -19.88 4.22 -11.01
CA GLU A 72 -19.06 3.30 -10.20
C GLU A 72 -19.28 1.83 -10.62
N TYR A 73 -18.17 1.12 -10.83
CA TYR A 73 -18.13 -0.33 -11.00
C TYR A 73 -16.83 -0.86 -10.35
N PRO A 74 -16.64 -2.18 -10.19
CA PRO A 74 -15.51 -2.71 -9.40
C PRO A 74 -14.10 -2.28 -9.82
N GLY A 75 -13.89 -1.85 -11.07
CA GLY A 75 -12.63 -1.26 -11.55
C GLY A 75 -12.58 0.27 -11.48
N GLN A 76 -13.68 0.92 -11.11
CA GLN A 76 -13.84 2.37 -11.04
C GLN A 76 -14.57 2.74 -9.74
N ASN A 77 -13.95 2.41 -8.60
CA ASN A 77 -14.42 2.79 -7.28
C ASN A 77 -13.77 4.10 -6.83
N TYR A 78 -14.57 5.13 -6.55
CA TYR A 78 -14.03 6.47 -6.30
C TYR A 78 -13.16 6.52 -5.04
N SER A 79 -13.63 5.96 -3.93
CA SER A 79 -12.89 5.92 -2.66
C SER A 79 -11.54 5.21 -2.81
N PHE A 80 -11.51 4.11 -3.56
CA PHE A 80 -10.28 3.37 -3.78
C PHE A 80 -9.32 4.11 -4.71
N ASN A 81 -9.81 4.70 -5.80
CA ASN A 81 -8.99 5.51 -6.70
C ASN A 81 -8.38 6.71 -5.99
N TRP A 82 -9.13 7.33 -5.06
CA TRP A 82 -8.60 8.40 -4.22
C TRP A 82 -7.48 7.91 -3.29
N SER A 83 -7.65 6.72 -2.70
CA SER A 83 -6.61 6.11 -1.88
C SER A 83 -5.36 5.73 -2.67
N LEU A 84 -5.49 5.33 -3.94
CA LEU A 84 -4.34 5.07 -4.82
C LEU A 84 -3.60 6.35 -5.19
N ASN A 85 -4.33 7.46 -5.41
CA ASN A 85 -3.72 8.76 -5.68
C ASN A 85 -2.91 9.24 -4.47
N ALA A 86 -3.37 8.96 -3.24
CA ALA A 86 -2.58 9.20 -2.03
C ALA A 86 -1.27 8.37 -2.00
N ASP A 87 -1.25 7.18 -2.61
CA ASP A 87 -0.03 6.38 -2.83
C ASP A 87 0.78 6.85 -4.07
N GLY A 88 0.36 7.94 -4.73
CA GLY A 88 1.01 8.49 -5.92
C GLY A 88 0.70 7.75 -7.22
N VAL A 89 -0.29 6.85 -7.26
CA VAL A 89 -0.72 6.15 -8.48
C VAL A 89 -2.11 6.62 -8.88
N THR A 90 -2.25 7.17 -10.08
CA THR A 90 -3.54 7.64 -10.61
C THR A 90 -4.02 6.71 -11.73
N PRO A 91 -5.09 5.90 -11.53
CA PRO A 91 -5.59 5.01 -12.57
C PRO A 91 -6.26 5.80 -13.72
N LEU A 92 -5.53 6.05 -14.82
CA LEU A 92 -6.04 6.87 -15.93
C LEU A 92 -7.00 6.10 -16.85
N LYS A 93 -6.79 4.80 -17.02
CA LYS A 93 -7.57 3.94 -17.94
C LYS A 93 -8.72 3.20 -17.27
N LYS A 94 -9.18 3.71 -16.12
CA LYS A 94 -10.45 3.34 -15.43
C LYS A 94 -10.59 1.89 -14.96
N SER A 95 -9.49 1.16 -14.76
CA SER A 95 -9.55 -0.21 -14.23
C SER A 95 -8.54 -0.43 -13.11
N ALA A 96 -8.89 -0.06 -11.89
CA ALA A 96 -8.17 -0.41 -10.68
C ALA A 96 -9.03 -1.31 -9.79
N PHE A 97 -8.61 -2.56 -9.62
CA PHE A 97 -9.34 -3.56 -8.86
C PHE A 97 -8.72 -3.71 -7.47
N ARG A 98 -9.48 -3.35 -6.43
CA ARG A 98 -9.14 -3.67 -5.05
C ARG A 98 -9.47 -5.12 -4.75
N ILE A 99 -8.46 -5.93 -4.40
CA ILE A 99 -8.60 -7.38 -4.26
C ILE A 99 -8.30 -7.76 -2.80
N THR A 100 -9.34 -8.08 -2.03
CA THR A 100 -9.23 -8.45 -0.60
C THR A 100 -9.66 -9.87 -0.30
N LYS A 101 -10.35 -10.51 -1.27
CA LYS A 101 -10.86 -11.88 -1.16
C LYS A 101 -10.85 -12.57 -2.52
N PRO A 102 -10.86 -13.91 -2.56
CA PRO A 102 -10.84 -14.66 -3.83
C PRO A 102 -12.02 -14.41 -4.77
N LEU A 103 -13.13 -13.85 -4.27
CA LEU A 103 -14.26 -13.43 -5.10
C LEU A 103 -13.94 -12.17 -5.92
N ASP A 104 -13.11 -11.27 -5.39
CA ASP A 104 -12.72 -10.03 -6.07
C ASP A 104 -11.84 -10.34 -7.29
N LEU A 105 -11.07 -11.44 -7.26
CA LEU A 105 -10.33 -11.94 -8.43
C LEU A 105 -11.25 -12.24 -9.61
N LYS A 106 -12.37 -12.92 -9.36
CA LYS A 106 -13.36 -13.23 -10.41
C LYS A 106 -13.95 -11.95 -11.01
N VAL A 107 -14.20 -10.94 -10.17
CA VAL A 107 -14.71 -9.64 -10.60
C VAL A 107 -13.68 -8.90 -11.46
N ALA A 108 -12.39 -9.08 -11.18
CA ALA A 108 -11.28 -8.56 -11.98
C ALA A 108 -10.97 -9.42 -13.22
N GLY A 109 -11.73 -10.49 -13.50
CA GLY A 109 -11.45 -11.40 -14.61
C GLY A 109 -10.22 -12.29 -14.40
N LEU A 110 -9.76 -12.45 -13.16
CA LEU A 110 -8.59 -13.23 -12.79
C LEU A 110 -8.97 -14.60 -12.23
N GLU A 111 -8.10 -15.58 -12.49
CA GLU A 111 -8.18 -16.90 -11.87
C GLU A 111 -7.63 -16.88 -10.44
N GLN A 112 -8.11 -17.80 -9.61
CA GLN A 112 -7.56 -17.98 -8.26
C GLN A 112 -6.23 -18.73 -8.33
N ALA A 113 -5.32 -18.43 -7.39
CA ALA A 113 -4.09 -19.19 -7.25
C ALA A 113 -4.41 -20.67 -6.97
N LYS A 114 -3.59 -21.57 -7.53
CA LYS A 114 -3.76 -23.02 -7.36
C LYS A 114 -3.55 -23.48 -5.91
N THR A 115 -2.77 -22.73 -5.13
CA THR A 115 -2.42 -23.03 -3.74
C THR A 115 -2.72 -21.83 -2.85
N SER A 116 -3.51 -22.02 -1.78
CA SER A 116 -3.82 -21.01 -0.77
C SER A 116 -3.97 -21.68 0.61
N PRO A 117 -3.27 -21.22 1.66
CA PRO A 117 -2.28 -20.13 1.66
C PRO A 117 -1.01 -20.50 0.87
N LEU A 118 -0.46 -19.53 0.14
CA LEU A 118 0.77 -19.71 -0.61
C LEU A 118 1.96 -19.54 0.34
N LYS A 119 2.74 -20.60 0.52
CA LYS A 119 4.03 -20.53 1.24
C LYS A 119 5.12 -20.17 0.25
N VAL A 120 5.76 -19.02 0.45
CA VAL A 120 6.86 -18.54 -0.39
C VAL A 120 8.14 -18.57 0.46
N ASN A 121 9.18 -19.25 -0.04
CA ASN A 121 10.51 -19.14 0.57
C ASN A 121 11.25 -17.97 -0.08
N ALA A 122 11.36 -16.87 0.65
CA ALA A 122 11.99 -15.63 0.20
C ALA A 122 13.44 -15.45 0.68
N ALA A 123 14.01 -16.44 1.39
CA ALA A 123 15.32 -16.32 2.05
C ALA A 123 16.45 -15.87 1.10
N ALA A 124 16.50 -16.43 -0.11
CA ALA A 124 17.51 -16.06 -1.11
C ALA A 124 17.34 -14.63 -1.66
N ALA A 125 16.10 -14.12 -1.71
CA ALA A 125 15.81 -12.78 -2.22
C ALA A 125 16.07 -11.69 -1.16
N ARG A 126 15.97 -12.02 0.13
CA ARG A 126 16.22 -11.09 1.23
C ARG A 126 17.63 -10.52 1.23
N GLY A 127 18.65 -11.33 0.93
CA GLY A 127 20.04 -10.88 0.90
C GLY A 127 20.42 -10.02 -0.32
N VAL A 128 19.52 -9.83 -1.27
CA VAL A 128 19.76 -9.11 -2.53
C VAL A 128 18.96 -7.81 -2.59
N LEU A 129 18.04 -7.58 -1.65
CA LEU A 129 17.13 -6.44 -1.67
C LEU A 129 17.68 -5.30 -0.79
N PRO A 130 18.32 -4.28 -1.37
CA PRO A 130 18.87 -3.18 -0.60
C PRO A 130 17.77 -2.30 0.00
N GLU A 131 18.05 -1.76 1.18
CA GLU A 131 17.27 -0.67 1.79
C GLU A 131 17.77 0.67 1.22
N ALA A 132 16.87 1.58 0.89
CA ALA A 132 17.24 2.94 0.51
C ALA A 132 17.91 3.66 1.69
N GLY A 133 19.02 4.35 1.41
CA GLY A 133 19.87 4.97 2.43
C GLY A 133 20.96 4.05 2.98
N SER A 134 21.04 2.80 2.53
CA SER A 134 22.17 1.92 2.80
C SER A 134 23.37 2.25 1.90
N ASP A 135 24.52 1.61 2.16
CA ASP A 135 25.72 1.74 1.32
C ASP A 135 25.49 1.30 -0.14
N ASP A 136 24.49 0.45 -0.38
CA ASP A 136 24.19 -0.12 -1.70
C ASP A 136 23.20 0.70 -2.53
N LEU A 137 22.42 1.60 -1.90
CA LEU A 137 21.35 2.35 -2.58
C LEU A 137 21.07 3.70 -1.91
N SER A 138 21.21 4.79 -2.67
CA SER A 138 20.83 6.12 -2.20
C SER A 138 19.31 6.36 -2.26
N PHE A 139 18.82 7.26 -1.38
CA PHE A 139 17.42 7.72 -1.42
C PHE A 139 17.06 8.36 -2.76
N ASP A 140 17.93 9.22 -3.31
CA ASP A 140 17.65 9.89 -4.58
C ASP A 140 17.38 8.90 -5.73
N THR A 141 18.17 7.83 -5.82
CA THR A 141 17.98 6.79 -6.85
C THR A 141 16.70 5.98 -6.57
N PHE A 142 16.42 5.65 -5.31
CA PHE A 142 15.19 4.97 -4.95
C PHE A 142 13.95 5.81 -5.31
N ASP A 143 13.96 7.10 -5.00
CA ASP A 143 12.85 8.02 -5.27
C ASP A 143 12.62 8.22 -6.76
N GLU A 144 13.68 8.38 -7.56
CA GLU A 144 13.60 8.49 -9.02
C GLU A 144 12.93 7.25 -9.62
N VAL A 145 13.39 6.05 -9.23
CA VAL A 145 12.82 4.79 -9.74
C VAL A 145 11.40 4.59 -9.23
N THR A 146 11.12 4.95 -7.97
CA THR A 146 9.77 4.88 -7.38
C THR A 146 8.79 5.76 -8.13
N GLN A 147 9.15 7.02 -8.39
CA GLN A 147 8.29 7.96 -9.11
C GLN A 147 8.04 7.49 -10.54
N ARG A 148 9.09 7.08 -11.26
CA ARG A 148 8.96 6.51 -12.61
C ARG A 148 8.05 5.27 -12.62
N THR A 149 8.17 4.42 -11.61
CA THR A 149 7.33 3.23 -11.45
C THR A 149 5.85 3.60 -11.24
N LYS A 150 5.57 4.57 -10.37
CA LYS A 150 4.22 5.08 -10.12
C LYS A 150 3.58 5.67 -11.39
N ASP A 151 4.35 6.41 -12.19
CA ASP A 151 3.90 6.98 -13.45
C ASP A 151 3.54 5.88 -14.47
N LEU A 152 4.39 4.87 -14.62
CA LEU A 152 4.14 3.74 -15.53
C LEU A 152 2.95 2.86 -15.07
N LEU A 153 2.79 2.66 -13.76
CA LEU A 153 1.60 2.01 -13.20
C LEU A 153 0.35 2.83 -13.50
N SER A 154 0.40 4.16 -13.38
CA SER A 154 -0.73 5.06 -13.70
C SER A 154 -1.17 4.98 -15.17
N LEU A 155 -0.24 4.66 -16.08
CA LEU A 155 -0.47 4.48 -17.51
C LEU A 155 -0.94 3.05 -17.91
N SER A 156 -0.88 2.10 -16.98
CA SER A 156 -1.26 0.70 -17.22
C SER A 156 -2.77 0.58 -17.49
N ASP A 157 -3.15 -0.38 -18.35
CA ASP A 157 -4.56 -0.60 -18.72
C ASP A 157 -5.37 -1.11 -17.52
N HIS A 158 -4.77 -1.99 -16.74
CA HIS A 158 -5.36 -2.59 -15.55
C HIS A 158 -4.38 -2.54 -14.37
N LEU A 159 -4.88 -2.13 -13.22
CA LEU A 159 -4.21 -2.23 -11.94
C LEU A 159 -4.93 -3.24 -11.05
N TYR A 160 -4.17 -4.16 -10.50
CA TYR A 160 -4.62 -5.17 -9.56
C TYR A 160 -3.99 -4.87 -8.21
N CYS A 161 -4.84 -4.71 -7.20
CA CYS A 161 -4.39 -4.26 -5.89
C CYS A 161 -4.73 -5.27 -4.78
N PRO A 162 -3.97 -6.37 -4.64
CA PRO A 162 -4.07 -7.25 -3.49
C PRO A 162 -3.83 -6.50 -2.18
N GLU A 163 -4.74 -6.65 -1.23
CA GLU A 163 -4.62 -6.11 0.13
C GLU A 163 -4.84 -7.19 1.19
N GLY A 164 -4.10 -7.08 2.29
CA GLY A 164 -4.17 -8.01 3.41
C GLY A 164 -3.21 -7.65 4.52
N HIS A 165 -2.88 -8.61 5.37
CA HIS A 165 -1.76 -8.51 6.32
C HIS A 165 -0.60 -9.38 5.85
N VAL A 166 0.63 -8.98 6.19
CA VAL A 166 1.80 -9.85 6.02
C VAL A 166 1.67 -11.05 6.97
N PRO A 167 1.90 -12.30 6.52
CA PRO A 167 1.73 -13.50 7.34
C PRO A 167 2.42 -13.45 8.69
N GLY A 168 1.73 -13.92 9.74
CA GLY A 168 2.22 -13.88 11.12
C GLY A 168 2.15 -12.51 11.78
N THR A 169 1.62 -11.49 11.10
CA THR A 169 1.54 -10.12 11.60
C THR A 169 0.13 -9.52 11.47
N ARG A 170 -0.05 -8.31 11.98
CA ARG A 170 -1.25 -7.47 11.73
C ARG A 170 -0.93 -6.24 10.88
N ILE A 171 0.26 -6.19 10.29
CA ILE A 171 0.69 -5.04 9.50
C ILE A 171 0.01 -5.12 8.14
N GLY A 172 -0.80 -4.10 7.84
CA GLY A 172 -1.55 -3.99 6.59
C GLY A 172 -0.61 -3.69 5.43
N VAL A 173 -0.91 -4.30 4.29
CA VAL A 173 -0.16 -4.10 3.05
C VAL A 173 -1.11 -3.92 1.87
N ARG A 174 -0.73 -2.99 0.98
CA ARG A 174 -1.30 -2.86 -0.36
C ARG A 174 -0.20 -3.13 -1.38
N VAL A 175 -0.44 -4.10 -2.27
CA VAL A 175 0.42 -4.28 -3.45
C VAL A 175 -0.30 -3.65 -4.63
N ILE A 176 0.32 -2.73 -5.36
CA ILE A 176 -0.19 -2.11 -6.58
C ILE A 176 0.59 -2.70 -7.76
N CYS A 177 -0.08 -3.48 -8.61
CA CYS A 177 0.60 -4.16 -9.73
C CYS A 177 -0.21 -4.16 -11.02
N ASN A 178 0.47 -4.16 -12.17
CA ASN A 178 -0.15 -4.35 -13.49
C ASN A 178 -0.20 -5.83 -13.95
N SER A 179 0.33 -6.75 -13.12
CA SER A 179 0.44 -8.16 -13.47
C SER A 179 -0.79 -8.99 -13.07
N ALA A 180 -1.54 -9.43 -14.07
CA ALA A 180 -2.64 -10.38 -13.90
C ALA A 180 -2.17 -11.75 -13.34
N LYS A 181 -0.90 -12.11 -13.55
CA LYS A 181 -0.31 -13.38 -13.09
C LYS A 181 0.12 -13.33 -11.63
N LEU A 182 0.65 -12.20 -11.17
CA LEU A 182 1.15 -12.06 -9.80
C LEU A 182 0.02 -11.79 -8.80
N ALA A 183 -0.99 -11.00 -9.18
CA ALA A 183 -2.05 -10.58 -8.27
C ALA A 183 -2.76 -11.74 -7.52
N PRO A 184 -3.14 -12.86 -8.17
CA PRO A 184 -3.73 -14.00 -7.45
C PRO A 184 -2.79 -14.66 -6.46
N ASN A 185 -1.49 -14.79 -6.81
CA ASN A 185 -0.50 -15.42 -5.95
C ASN A 185 -0.15 -14.53 -4.75
N LEU A 186 -0.08 -13.22 -4.95
CA LEU A 186 0.08 -12.24 -3.88
C LEU A 186 -1.10 -12.28 -2.91
N LEU A 187 -2.34 -12.29 -3.41
CA LEU A 187 -3.52 -12.46 -2.56
C LEU A 187 -3.48 -13.76 -1.76
N ALA A 188 -3.01 -14.86 -2.37
CA ALA A 188 -2.92 -16.15 -1.69
C ALA A 188 -1.80 -16.21 -0.65
N TYR A 189 -0.77 -15.37 -0.77
CA TYR A 189 0.30 -15.21 0.23
C TYR A 189 -0.19 -14.40 1.43
N LEU A 190 -0.91 -13.30 1.19
CA LEU A 190 -1.36 -12.40 2.25
C LEU A 190 -2.42 -13.03 3.15
N GLU A 191 -2.35 -12.69 4.44
CA GLU A 191 -3.43 -13.00 5.37
C GLU A 191 -4.61 -12.07 5.15
N ARG A 192 -5.82 -12.60 5.34
CA ARG A 192 -7.04 -11.83 5.11
C ARG A 192 -7.19 -10.73 6.18
N ALA A 193 -7.28 -9.48 5.74
CA ALA A 193 -7.64 -8.35 6.59
C ALA A 193 -9.17 -8.13 6.62
N PRO A 194 -9.73 -7.60 7.73
CA PRO A 194 -11.11 -7.13 7.76
C PRO A 194 -11.33 -6.06 6.69
N ARG A 195 -12.43 -6.16 5.95
CA ARG A 195 -12.76 -5.18 4.90
C ARG A 195 -13.14 -3.84 5.56
N ARG A 196 -12.23 -2.87 5.48
CA ARG A 196 -12.45 -1.47 5.87
C ARG A 196 -12.53 -0.59 4.64
N GLU A 197 -12.96 0.66 4.82
CA GLU A 197 -12.82 1.67 3.77
C GLU A 197 -11.36 1.75 3.32
N PRO A 198 -11.11 1.96 2.02
CA PRO A 198 -9.75 2.03 1.51
C PRO A 198 -9.03 3.22 2.15
N GLN A 199 -7.95 2.92 2.85
CA GLN A 199 -7.07 3.88 3.52
C GLN A 199 -5.62 3.53 3.18
N ASN A 200 -4.70 4.45 3.44
CA ASN A 200 -3.26 4.21 3.29
C ASN A 200 -2.84 3.03 4.17
N GLN A 201 -2.02 2.15 3.62
CA GLN A 201 -1.49 1.00 4.34
C GLN A 201 -0.10 1.34 4.90
N PRO A 202 0.30 0.74 6.03
CA PRO A 202 1.67 0.87 6.54
C PRO A 202 2.75 0.45 5.53
N ILE A 203 2.45 -0.54 4.68
CA ILE A 203 3.34 -0.98 3.61
C ILE A 203 2.62 -0.85 2.27
N THR A 204 3.24 -0.14 1.32
CA THR A 204 2.79 -0.08 -0.08
C THR A 204 3.87 -0.65 -1.00
N ALA A 205 3.52 -1.67 -1.79
CA ALA A 205 4.43 -2.29 -2.75
C ALA A 205 4.03 -1.94 -4.19
N TYR A 206 4.92 -1.31 -4.94
CA TYR A 206 4.77 -0.98 -6.36
C TYR A 206 5.45 -2.05 -7.21
N VAL A 207 4.66 -2.82 -7.96
CA VAL A 207 5.16 -3.95 -8.75
C VAL A 207 4.84 -3.74 -10.22
N LEU A 208 5.86 -3.48 -11.02
CA LEU A 208 5.72 -3.19 -12.45
C LEU A 208 6.32 -4.33 -13.29
N GLU A 209 5.45 -5.05 -14.02
CA GLU A 209 5.82 -6.07 -15.01
C GLU A 209 5.92 -5.44 -16.41
N GLY A 210 6.87 -5.93 -17.21
CA GLY A 210 6.96 -5.64 -18.65
C GLY A 210 7.99 -4.58 -19.04
N THR A 211 8.86 -4.19 -18.12
CA THR A 211 10.01 -3.31 -18.39
C THR A 211 11.27 -4.11 -18.71
N GLU A 212 12.21 -3.51 -19.43
CA GLU A 212 13.54 -4.13 -19.66
C GLU A 212 14.50 -3.91 -18.50
N GLU A 213 14.29 -2.84 -17.74
CA GLU A 213 15.02 -2.54 -16.52
C GLU A 213 14.53 -3.45 -15.38
N ASP A 214 15.46 -4.09 -14.69
CA ASP A 214 15.21 -4.85 -13.47
C ASP A 214 15.69 -4.01 -12.28
N PHE A 215 14.81 -3.77 -11.32
CA PHE A 215 15.11 -3.04 -10.08
C PHE A 215 14.29 -3.62 -8.94
N SER A 216 14.89 -3.75 -7.76
CA SER A 216 14.16 -4.17 -6.58
C SER A 216 14.80 -3.61 -5.31
N ALA A 217 14.02 -2.88 -4.52
CA ALA A 217 14.47 -2.27 -3.28
C ALA A 217 13.29 -1.97 -2.35
N TYR A 218 13.58 -1.57 -1.12
CA TYR A 218 12.58 -1.04 -0.19
C TYR A 218 13.12 0.17 0.56
N ALA A 219 12.23 0.97 1.12
CA ALA A 219 12.55 2.11 1.96
C ALA A 219 11.59 2.18 3.14
N ILE A 220 12.08 2.69 4.26
CA ILE A 220 11.30 3.00 5.45
C ILE A 220 11.42 4.50 5.70
N GLU A 221 10.27 5.16 5.74
CA GLU A 221 10.16 6.60 5.84
C GLU A 221 9.33 6.96 7.07
N GLU A 222 9.73 8.01 7.78
CA GLU A 222 8.91 8.61 8.82
C GLU A 222 8.01 9.67 8.21
N VAL A 223 6.70 9.48 8.38
CA VAL A 223 5.67 10.43 7.94
C VAL A 223 4.92 10.96 9.15
N GLU A 224 4.65 12.25 9.17
CA GLU A 224 3.74 12.86 10.14
C GLU A 224 2.31 12.61 9.70
N ASP A 225 1.48 12.10 10.61
CA ASP A 225 0.06 11.99 10.36
C ASP A 225 -0.65 13.36 10.45
N GLN A 226 -1.96 13.38 10.21
CA GLN A 226 -2.76 14.61 10.28
C GLN A 226 -2.80 15.25 11.68
N GLN A 227 -2.38 14.52 12.71
CA GLN A 227 -2.33 14.94 14.09
C GLN A 227 -0.90 15.37 14.50
N GLY A 228 0.06 15.34 13.57
CA GLY A 228 1.47 15.64 13.82
C GLY A 228 2.22 14.51 14.52
N VAL A 229 1.66 13.30 14.58
CA VAL A 229 2.32 12.13 15.16
C VAL A 229 3.18 11.47 14.10
N ALA A 230 4.49 11.39 14.35
CA ALA A 230 5.43 10.67 13.50
C ALA A 230 5.11 9.17 13.48
N LYS A 231 4.98 8.60 12.29
CA LYS A 231 4.71 7.19 12.05
C LYS A 231 5.60 6.69 10.92
N SER A 232 6.21 5.53 11.10
CA SER A 232 6.97 4.88 10.02
C SER A 232 6.01 4.22 9.01
N VAL A 233 6.31 4.39 7.73
CA VAL A 233 5.68 3.70 6.59
C VAL A 233 6.77 3.10 5.72
N ALA A 234 6.43 2.06 4.96
CA ALA A 234 7.38 1.41 4.08
C ALA A 234 6.89 1.38 2.62
N ALA A 235 7.82 1.61 1.71
CA ALA A 235 7.64 1.47 0.28
C ALA A 235 8.50 0.31 -0.24
N VAL A 236 7.90 -0.58 -1.02
CA VAL A 236 8.63 -1.65 -1.73
C VAL A 236 8.49 -1.41 -3.22
N VAL A 237 9.57 -1.46 -3.98
CA VAL A 237 9.55 -1.28 -5.43
C VAL A 237 10.16 -2.50 -6.09
N VAL A 238 9.42 -3.13 -7.00
CA VAL A 238 9.90 -4.26 -7.80
C VAL A 238 9.50 -4.04 -9.26
N VAL A 239 10.50 -3.83 -10.11
CA VAL A 239 10.37 -3.53 -11.53
C VAL A 239 11.13 -4.59 -12.31
N GLY A 240 10.57 -5.05 -13.43
CA GLY A 240 11.26 -6.00 -14.28
C GLY A 240 10.40 -6.60 -15.37
N LYS A 241 11.04 -7.38 -16.25
CA LYS A 241 10.31 -8.07 -17.33
C LYS A 241 9.35 -9.13 -16.79
N ASN A 242 9.78 -9.84 -15.75
CA ASN A 242 9.00 -10.85 -15.04
C ASN A 242 9.32 -10.79 -13.53
N PRO A 243 8.74 -9.84 -12.79
CA PRO A 243 8.99 -9.71 -11.35
C PRO A 243 8.70 -11.02 -10.61
N LYS A 244 9.61 -11.42 -9.72
CA LYS A 244 9.50 -12.67 -8.97
C LYS A 244 8.74 -12.43 -7.67
N ILE A 245 7.78 -13.31 -7.36
CA ILE A 245 7.02 -13.22 -6.11
C ILE A 245 7.92 -13.32 -4.87
N GLN A 246 9.01 -14.07 -4.94
CA GLN A 246 9.98 -14.19 -3.86
C GLN A 246 10.61 -12.84 -3.51
N THR A 247 10.91 -12.00 -4.51
CA THR A 247 11.48 -10.67 -4.31
C THR A 247 10.46 -9.72 -3.68
N ILE A 248 9.20 -9.77 -4.13
CA ILE A 248 8.12 -8.96 -3.55
C ILE A 248 7.91 -9.35 -2.08
N VAL A 249 7.81 -10.65 -1.81
CA VAL A 249 7.64 -11.18 -0.44
C VAL A 249 8.82 -10.80 0.45
N ALA A 250 10.06 -10.91 -0.02
CA ALA A 250 11.23 -10.47 0.72
C ALA A 250 11.13 -9.00 1.12
N GLY A 251 10.71 -8.12 0.20
CA GLY A 251 10.53 -6.70 0.49
C GLY A 251 9.43 -6.44 1.52
N LEU A 252 8.32 -7.19 1.46
CA LEU A 252 7.25 -7.07 2.46
C LEU A 252 7.71 -7.50 3.86
N GLU A 253 8.46 -8.61 3.96
CA GLU A 253 8.98 -9.11 5.23
C GLU A 253 10.04 -8.17 5.82
N LEU A 254 10.98 -7.67 5.01
CA LEU A 254 11.99 -6.71 5.44
C LEU A 254 11.35 -5.39 5.89
N SER A 255 10.33 -4.92 5.17
CA SER A 255 9.55 -3.74 5.58
C SER A 255 8.87 -3.94 6.93
N VAL A 256 8.30 -5.12 7.19
CA VAL A 256 7.73 -5.45 8.51
C VAL A 256 8.79 -5.36 9.60
N GLU A 257 9.96 -5.95 9.38
CA GLU A 257 11.04 -5.98 10.36
C GLU A 257 11.52 -4.57 10.71
N GLY A 258 11.76 -3.72 9.71
CA GLY A 258 12.20 -2.36 9.97
C GLY A 258 11.11 -1.47 10.57
N LEU A 259 9.83 -1.64 10.20
CA LEU A 259 8.73 -0.92 10.85
C LEU A 259 8.61 -1.25 12.35
N LEU A 260 8.82 -2.51 12.71
CA LEU A 260 8.80 -2.94 14.12
C LEU A 260 10.02 -2.40 14.87
N ALA A 261 11.21 -2.43 14.25
CA ALA A 261 12.43 -1.89 14.84
C ALA A 261 12.32 -0.39 15.12
N ASP A 262 11.80 0.40 14.18
CA ASP A 262 11.54 1.83 14.35
C ASP A 262 10.55 2.11 15.49
N GLU A 263 9.50 1.30 15.62
CA GLU A 263 8.51 1.45 16.71
C GLU A 263 9.12 1.16 18.08
N GLU A 264 9.97 0.13 18.19
CA GLU A 264 10.68 -0.21 19.41
C GLU A 264 11.69 0.88 19.81
N GLU A 265 12.45 1.43 18.84
CA GLU A 265 13.39 2.53 19.10
C GLU A 265 12.65 3.78 19.60
N ARG A 266 11.49 4.10 19.00
CA ARG A 266 10.67 5.25 19.42
C ARG A 266 10.11 5.08 20.83
N LYS A 267 9.62 3.89 21.18
CA LYS A 267 9.15 3.59 22.54
C LYS A 267 10.27 3.76 23.55
N LYS A 268 11.47 3.25 23.24
CA LYS A 268 12.63 3.38 24.11
C LYS A 268 13.03 4.85 24.33
N LYS A 269 13.07 5.66 23.26
CA LYS A 269 13.35 7.11 23.37
C LYS A 269 12.31 7.83 24.23
N ALA A 270 11.03 7.54 24.03
CA ALA A 270 9.96 8.14 24.82
C ALA A 270 10.03 7.75 26.31
N GLU A 271 10.41 6.50 26.62
CA GLU A 271 10.63 6.05 28.01
C GLU A 271 11.85 6.71 28.66
N GLU A 272 12.94 6.90 27.91
CA GLU A 272 14.15 7.59 28.37
C GLU A 272 13.88 9.08 28.64
N GLU A 273 13.14 9.75 27.76
CA GLU A 273 12.72 11.15 27.95
C GLU A 273 11.78 11.31 29.14
N ALA A 274 10.78 10.44 29.28
CA ALA A 274 9.85 10.47 30.41
C ALA A 274 10.52 10.14 31.77
N ALA A 275 11.62 9.38 31.76
CA ALA A 275 12.40 9.09 32.96
C ALA A 275 13.38 10.22 33.34
N ALA A 276 13.66 11.14 32.41
CA ALA A 276 14.55 12.28 32.62
C ALA A 276 13.82 13.53 33.18
N GLU A 277 12.48 13.58 33.09
CA GLU A 277 11.61 14.60 33.69
C GLU A 277 11.25 14.31 35.16
#